data_AF-A0A4R6JSB8-F1
#
_entry.id   AF-A0A4R6JSB8-F1
#
_cell.length_a   1.000
_cell.length_b   1.000
_cell.length_c   1.000
_cell.angle_alpha   90.00
_cell.angle_beta   90.00
_cell.angle_gamma   90.00
#
_symmetry.space_group_name_H-M   'P 1'
#
loop_
_entity.id
_entity.type
_entity.pdbx_description
1 polymer ?
#
loop_
_entity_poly.entity_id
_entity_poly.type
_entity_poly.pdbx_seq_one_letter_code
_entity_poly.pdbx_strand_id
1 'polypeptide(L)'
;MRQIPALVLVVLLVGGCGSDDDKPQIAPSPSVEVSPAEDEPPGALACATLDQAMDDASLMQAGVVDTIVMASATADAPVADAAERLLTAYGKAVSSAGTESEPDAVAAVGAAASDMSSVCSDSGLRTVG
;
A
#
# COMPACT_ATOMS: atom_id res chain seq x y z
N MET A 1 19.01 -6.04 38.58
CA MET A 1 20.13 -5.08 38.49
C MET A 1 20.22 -4.67 37.03
N ARG A 2 19.49 -3.67 36.49
CA ARG A 2 19.55 -2.21 36.67
C ARG A 2 20.98 -1.66 36.59
N GLN A 3 21.37 -1.14 35.42
CA GLN A 3 22.20 0.07 35.33
C GLN A 3 21.75 0.93 34.14
N ILE A 4 21.37 2.15 34.49
CA ILE A 4 20.96 3.29 33.67
C ILE A 4 22.12 4.27 33.80
N PRO A 5 22.77 4.74 32.72
CA PRO A 5 23.57 5.95 32.81
C PRO A 5 22.67 7.15 32.57
N ALA A 6 22.27 7.77 33.67
CA ALA A 6 21.86 9.16 33.72
C ALA A 6 23.12 10.03 33.73
N LEU A 7 23.17 11.09 32.92
CA LEU A 7 23.84 12.35 33.27
C LEU A 7 23.38 13.47 32.29
N VAL A 8 22.53 14.40 32.76
CA VAL A 8 22.84 15.81 33.12
C VAL A 8 22.97 16.70 31.87
N LEU A 9 21.95 17.46 31.44
CA LEU A 9 21.34 18.68 32.01
C LEU A 9 22.31 19.86 32.17
N VAL A 10 22.31 20.80 31.20
CA VAL A 10 22.63 22.22 31.43
C VAL A 10 21.75 23.10 30.53
N VAL A 11 21.13 24.07 31.21
CA VAL A 11 20.19 25.12 30.78
C VAL A 11 20.93 26.25 30.06
N LEU A 12 20.23 26.99 29.18
CA LEU A 12 20.20 28.47 29.05
C LEU A 12 20.05 28.91 27.59
N LEU A 13 18.95 29.60 27.26
CA LEU A 13 18.97 31.04 26.93
C LEU A 13 17.58 31.52 26.48
N VAL A 14 17.14 32.59 27.15
CA VAL A 14 15.99 33.43 26.82
C VAL A 14 16.41 34.44 25.74
N GLY A 15 15.57 34.61 24.73
CA GLY A 15 15.55 35.70 23.74
C GLY A 15 14.48 35.33 22.71
N GLY A 16 13.46 36.12 22.39
CA GLY A 16 13.32 37.56 22.29
C GLY A 16 12.65 37.81 20.93
N CYS A 17 11.45 38.40 20.91
CA CYS A 17 10.64 38.61 19.70
C CYS A 17 11.37 39.35 18.57
N GLY A 18 11.23 38.82 17.35
CA GLY A 18 11.39 39.57 16.11
C GLY A 18 10.42 38.99 15.08
N SER A 19 9.35 39.73 14.78
CA SER A 19 8.48 39.45 13.64
C SER A 19 9.17 39.92 12.37
N ASP A 20 9.37 39.05 11.38
CA ASP A 20 9.51 39.43 9.98
C ASP A 20 9.19 38.21 9.08
N ASP A 21 8.03 38.29 8.44
CA ASP A 21 7.68 37.75 7.11
C ASP A 21 8.44 36.50 6.57
N ASP A 22 8.06 35.29 7.01
CA ASP A 22 8.40 34.06 6.27
C ASP A 22 7.21 33.67 5.38
N LYS A 23 7.28 34.21 4.15
CA LYS A 23 6.50 33.77 2.99
C LYS A 23 6.46 32.24 2.96
N PRO A 24 5.32 31.57 2.68
CA PRO A 24 5.30 30.14 2.46
C PRO A 24 6.26 29.79 1.32
N GLN A 25 7.45 29.28 1.66
CA GLN A 25 8.29 28.56 0.72
C GLN A 25 7.52 27.29 0.36
N ILE A 26 6.80 27.36 -0.76
CA ILE A 26 6.34 26.19 -1.49
C ILE A 26 7.62 25.43 -1.82
N ALA A 27 7.95 24.45 -0.99
CA ALA A 27 8.90 23.42 -1.36
C ALA A 27 8.39 22.84 -2.69
N PRO A 28 9.25 22.66 -3.71
CA PRO A 28 8.83 21.90 -4.87
C PRO A 28 8.40 20.53 -4.35
N SER A 29 7.11 20.23 -4.45
CA SER A 29 6.64 18.86 -4.38
C SER A 29 7.54 18.04 -5.28
N PRO A 30 7.96 16.82 -4.90
CA PRO A 30 8.57 15.92 -5.86
C PRO A 30 7.59 15.83 -7.02
N SER A 31 7.98 16.39 -8.17
CA SER A 31 7.31 16.13 -9.42
C SER A 31 7.47 14.63 -9.59
N VAL A 32 6.38 13.89 -9.34
CA VAL A 32 6.26 12.55 -9.86
C VAL A 32 6.41 12.73 -11.36
N GLU A 33 7.58 12.39 -11.89
CA GLU A 33 7.80 12.29 -13.31
C GLU A 33 6.81 11.23 -13.79
N VAL A 34 5.63 11.69 -14.22
CA VAL A 34 4.74 10.90 -15.05
C VAL A 34 5.49 10.76 -16.36
N SER A 35 6.36 9.74 -16.42
CA SER A 35 6.85 9.23 -17.68
C SER A 35 5.62 9.03 -18.57
N PRO A 36 5.69 9.41 -19.86
CA PRO A 36 4.57 9.18 -20.76
C PRO A 36 4.20 7.71 -20.61
N ALA A 37 2.97 7.44 -20.19
CA ALA A 37 2.45 6.09 -20.13
C ALA A 37 2.66 5.52 -21.53
N GLU A 38 3.66 4.64 -21.65
CA GLU A 38 3.68 3.66 -22.73
C GLU A 38 2.29 2.98 -22.70
N ASP A 39 1.80 2.48 -23.84
CA ASP A 39 0.51 1.76 -23.89
C ASP A 39 0.58 0.54 -22.95
N GLU A 40 0.34 0.76 -21.67
CA GLU A 40 0.43 -0.23 -20.62
C GLU A 40 -0.81 -1.10 -20.76
N PRO A 41 -0.65 -2.44 -20.86
CA PRO A 41 -1.79 -3.28 -21.15
C PRO A 41 -2.79 -3.21 -20.00
N PRO A 42 -4.10 -3.25 -20.29
CA PRO A 42 -5.15 -3.34 -19.29
C PRO A 42 -4.82 -4.34 -18.18
N GLY A 43 -4.85 -3.87 -16.92
CA GLY A 43 -4.55 -4.71 -15.75
C GLY A 43 -3.07 -4.86 -15.38
N ALA A 44 -2.11 -4.34 -16.16
CA ALA A 44 -0.70 -4.33 -15.78
C ALA A 44 -0.46 -3.65 -14.42
N LEU A 45 -0.99 -2.43 -14.24
CA LEU A 45 -0.94 -1.71 -12.97
C LEU A 45 -1.51 -2.50 -11.79
N ALA A 46 -2.63 -3.21 -12.00
CA ALA A 46 -3.23 -4.02 -10.94
C ALA A 46 -2.33 -5.18 -10.53
N CYS A 47 -1.72 -5.85 -11.51
CA CYS A 47 -0.79 -6.94 -11.29
C CYS A 47 0.52 -6.49 -10.63
N ALA A 48 1.08 -5.35 -11.06
CA ALA A 48 2.27 -4.76 -10.44
C ALA A 48 2.00 -4.34 -8.98
N THR A 49 0.86 -3.68 -8.74
CA THR A 49 0.45 -3.27 -7.38
C THR A 49 0.24 -4.49 -6.48
N LEU A 50 -0.36 -5.57 -7.01
CA LEU A 50 -0.53 -6.82 -6.27
C LEU A 50 0.82 -7.44 -5.90
N ASP A 51 1.74 -7.58 -6.87
CA ASP A 51 3.06 -8.17 -6.63
C ASP A 51 3.82 -7.36 -5.57
N GLN A 52 3.82 -6.03 -5.67
CA GLN A 52 4.42 -5.17 -4.65
C GLN A 52 3.79 -5.41 -3.27
N ALA A 53 2.45 -5.48 -3.19
CA ALA A 53 1.77 -5.73 -1.92
C ALA A 53 2.08 -7.12 -1.33
N MET A 54 2.31 -8.12 -2.18
CA MET A 54 2.72 -9.45 -1.75
C MET A 54 4.18 -9.46 -1.25
N ASP A 55 5.09 -8.81 -1.97
CA ASP A 55 6.50 -8.69 -1.60
C ASP A 55 6.69 -7.91 -0.29
N ASP A 56 5.91 -6.85 -0.09
CA ASP A 56 5.89 -6.05 1.14
C ASP A 56 5.09 -6.70 2.28
N ALA A 57 4.41 -7.82 2.02
CA ALA A 57 3.47 -8.46 2.93
C ALA A 57 2.40 -7.49 3.49
N SER A 58 1.93 -6.56 2.65
CA SER A 58 1.12 -5.40 3.05
C SER A 58 -0.37 -5.54 2.71
N LEU A 59 -0.83 -6.70 2.24
CA LEU A 59 -2.25 -6.91 1.84
C LEU A 59 -3.27 -6.61 2.95
N MET A 60 -2.89 -6.72 4.22
CA MET A 60 -3.76 -6.37 5.36
C MET A 60 -3.63 -4.91 5.81
N GLN A 61 -2.78 -4.11 5.16
CA GLN A 61 -2.65 -2.69 5.43
C GLN A 61 -3.82 -1.92 4.80
N ALA A 62 -4.36 -0.96 5.55
CA ALA A 62 -5.51 -0.18 5.13
C ALA A 62 -5.26 0.51 3.77
N GLY A 63 -6.21 0.34 2.84
CA GLY A 63 -6.18 0.96 1.51
C GLY A 63 -5.41 0.19 0.44
N VAL A 64 -4.57 -0.80 0.79
CA VAL A 64 -3.78 -1.55 -0.21
C VAL A 64 -4.68 -2.33 -1.16
N VAL A 65 -5.63 -3.10 -0.63
CA VAL A 65 -6.57 -3.87 -1.47
C VAL A 65 -7.48 -2.95 -2.28
N ASP A 66 -7.92 -1.82 -1.72
CA ASP A 66 -8.70 -0.82 -2.45
C ASP A 66 -7.90 -0.23 -3.63
N THR A 67 -6.60 0.05 -3.43
CA THR A 67 -5.71 0.50 -4.52
C THR A 67 -5.58 -0.54 -5.62
N ILE A 68 -5.43 -1.83 -5.28
CA ILE A 68 -5.39 -2.92 -6.27
C ILE A 68 -6.70 -2.98 -7.08
N VAL A 69 -7.85 -2.86 -6.41
CA VAL A 69 -9.16 -2.88 -7.07
C VAL A 69 -9.34 -1.65 -7.98
N MET A 70 -8.95 -0.46 -7.52
CA MET A 70 -8.99 0.74 -8.36
C MET A 70 -8.08 0.60 -9.58
N ALA A 71 -6.88 0.03 -9.43
CA ALA A 71 -5.98 -0.25 -10.54
C ALA A 71 -6.57 -1.27 -11.53
N SER A 72 -7.38 -2.22 -11.05
CA SER A 72 -8.09 -3.18 -11.90
C SER A 72 -9.27 -2.58 -12.68
N ALA A 73 -9.66 -1.33 -12.44
CA ALA A 73 -10.80 -0.70 -13.13
C ALA A 73 -10.62 -0.58 -14.65
N THR A 74 -9.37 -0.63 -15.12
CA THR A 74 -9.04 -0.66 -16.55
C THR A 74 -8.92 -2.07 -17.11
N ALA A 75 -8.90 -3.08 -16.25
CA ALA A 75 -8.72 -4.47 -16.63
C ALA A 75 -10.06 -5.13 -16.98
N ASP A 76 -10.05 -6.00 -17.98
CA ASP A 76 -11.17 -6.91 -18.24
C ASP A 76 -11.06 -8.17 -17.37
N ALA A 77 -12.11 -9.00 -17.41
CA ALA A 77 -12.00 -10.37 -16.90
C ALA A 77 -10.88 -11.11 -17.66
N PRO A 78 -10.04 -11.90 -16.97
CA PRO A 78 -10.22 -12.44 -15.62
C PRO A 78 -9.65 -11.59 -14.46
N VAL A 79 -8.91 -10.52 -14.74
CA VAL A 79 -8.17 -9.77 -13.70
C VAL A 79 -9.11 -8.99 -12.78
N ALA A 80 -10.12 -8.31 -13.34
CA ALA A 80 -11.13 -7.61 -12.55
C ALA A 80 -11.87 -8.55 -11.57
N ASP A 81 -12.31 -9.73 -12.05
CA ASP A 81 -12.99 -10.72 -11.22
C ASP A 81 -12.11 -11.26 -10.08
N ALA A 82 -10.79 -11.36 -10.30
CA ALA A 82 -9.84 -11.79 -9.29
C ALA A 82 -9.63 -10.69 -8.23
N ALA A 83 -9.56 -9.41 -8.65
CA ALA A 83 -9.48 -8.28 -7.74
C ALA A 83 -10.74 -8.14 -6.86
N GLU A 84 -11.94 -8.36 -7.40
CA GLU A 84 -13.19 -8.37 -6.62
C GLU A 84 -13.22 -9.49 -5.57
N ARG A 85 -12.69 -10.68 -5.91
CA ARG A 85 -12.54 -11.80 -4.97
C ARG A 85 -11.56 -11.47 -3.85
N LEU A 86 -10.45 -10.80 -4.16
CA LEU A 86 -9.50 -10.30 -3.18
C LEU A 86 -10.16 -9.28 -2.24
N LEU A 87 -10.90 -8.30 -2.77
CA LEU A 87 -11.65 -7.33 -1.97
C LEU A 87 -12.65 -8.00 -1.03
N THR A 88 -13.38 -9.00 -1.54
CA THR A 88 -14.33 -9.77 -0.75
C THR A 88 -13.64 -10.52 0.40
N ALA A 89 -12.49 -11.16 0.14
CA ALA A 89 -11.70 -11.82 1.16
C ALA A 89 -11.18 -10.84 2.21
N TYR A 90 -10.66 -9.69 1.77
CA TYR A 90 -10.19 -8.62 2.66
C TYR A 90 -11.31 -8.08 3.57
N GLY A 91 -12.50 -7.82 3.01
CA GLY A 91 -13.64 -7.38 3.81
C GLY A 91 -14.06 -8.39 4.89
N LYS A 92 -13.96 -9.70 4.59
CA LYS A 92 -14.19 -10.75 5.59
C LYS A 92 -13.10 -10.77 6.66
N ALA A 93 -11.83 -10.61 6.28
CA ALA A 93 -10.72 -10.54 7.22
C ALA A 93 -10.86 -9.35 8.18
N VAL A 94 -11.16 -8.15 7.66
CA VAL A 94 -11.38 -6.94 8.46
C VAL A 94 -12.57 -7.10 9.42
N SER A 95 -13.68 -7.68 8.95
CA SER A 95 -14.86 -7.91 9.81
C SER A 95 -14.68 -9.02 10.84
N SER A 96 -13.71 -9.92 10.63
CA SER A 96 -13.36 -11.00 11.58
C SER A 96 -12.27 -10.58 12.57
N ALA A 97 -11.80 -9.33 12.52
CA ALA A 97 -10.74 -8.85 13.39
C ALA A 97 -11.11 -8.98 14.88
N GLY A 98 -10.20 -9.52 15.69
CA GLY A 98 -10.36 -9.81 17.11
C GLY A 98 -11.21 -11.04 17.41
N THR A 99 -11.64 -11.81 16.41
CA THR A 99 -12.43 -13.03 16.59
C THR A 99 -11.58 -14.29 16.45
N GLU A 100 -12.12 -15.44 16.85
CA GLU A 100 -11.48 -16.74 16.65
C GLU A 100 -11.29 -17.12 15.17
N SER A 101 -12.07 -16.50 14.26
CA SER A 101 -12.02 -16.74 12.81
C SER A 101 -11.05 -15.82 12.07
N GLU A 102 -10.42 -14.84 12.74
CA GLU A 102 -9.44 -13.93 12.13
C GLU A 102 -8.33 -14.65 11.35
N PRO A 103 -7.62 -15.67 11.90
CA PRO A 103 -6.49 -16.27 11.19
C PRO A 103 -6.91 -16.96 9.89
N ASP A 104 -8.07 -17.63 9.88
CA ASP A 104 -8.60 -18.28 8.69
C ASP A 104 -9.02 -17.24 7.63
N ALA A 105 -9.60 -16.13 8.07
CA ALA A 105 -10.00 -15.05 7.18
C ALA A 105 -8.78 -14.34 6.55
N VAL A 106 -7.70 -14.13 7.31
CA VAL A 106 -6.42 -13.60 6.79
C VAL A 106 -5.78 -14.60 5.81
N ALA A 107 -5.80 -15.90 6.11
CA ALA A 107 -5.31 -16.93 5.20
C ALA A 107 -6.09 -16.92 3.87
N ALA A 108 -7.40 -16.67 3.91
CA ALA A 108 -8.23 -16.54 2.71
C ALA A 108 -7.84 -15.32 1.84
N VAL A 109 -7.35 -14.22 2.44
CA VAL A 109 -6.79 -13.08 1.68
C VAL A 109 -5.54 -13.50 0.93
N GLY A 110 -4.64 -14.23 1.59
CA GLY A 110 -3.42 -14.75 0.94
C GLY A 110 -3.73 -15.72 -0.20
N ALA A 111 -4.74 -16.58 -0.03
CA ALA A 111 -5.21 -17.47 -1.10
C ALA A 111 -5.77 -16.67 -2.29
N ALA A 112 -6.64 -15.69 -2.05
CA ALA A 112 -7.19 -14.84 -3.11
C ALA A 112 -6.11 -14.03 -3.85
N ALA A 113 -5.10 -13.52 -3.13
CA ALA A 113 -3.97 -12.83 -3.73
C ALA A 113 -3.12 -13.77 -4.60
N SER A 114 -2.89 -15.01 -4.14
CA SER A 114 -2.17 -16.02 -4.91
C SER A 114 -2.92 -16.43 -6.19
N ASP A 115 -4.25 -16.55 -6.11
CA ASP A 115 -5.11 -16.79 -7.27
C ASP A 115 -5.02 -15.63 -8.27
N MET A 116 -5.08 -14.39 -7.80
CA MET A 116 -4.94 -13.21 -8.65
C MET A 116 -3.54 -13.12 -9.28
N SER A 117 -2.47 -13.44 -8.54
CA SER A 117 -1.09 -13.49 -9.07
C SER A 117 -0.93 -14.56 -10.15
N SER A 118 -1.63 -15.70 -10.01
CA SER A 118 -1.68 -16.75 -11.04
C SER A 118 -2.37 -16.22 -12.30
N VAL A 119 -3.50 -15.53 -12.16
CA VAL A 119 -4.19 -14.86 -13.28
C VAL A 119 -3.30 -13.84 -13.97
N CYS A 120 -2.57 -13.02 -13.21
CA CYS A 120 -1.61 -12.05 -13.75
C CYS A 120 -0.47 -12.73 -14.53
N SER A 121 0.04 -13.84 -14.02
CA SER A 121 1.10 -14.63 -14.66
C SER A 121 0.59 -15.27 -15.95
N ASP A 122 -0.59 -15.89 -15.92
CA ASP A 122 -1.22 -16.54 -17.07
C ASP A 122 -1.60 -15.53 -18.17
N SER A 123 -1.92 -14.29 -17.78
CA SER A 123 -2.23 -13.20 -18.70
C SER A 123 -0.97 -12.51 -19.27
N GLY A 124 0.23 -12.89 -18.80
CA GLY A 124 1.50 -12.25 -19.19
C GLY A 124 1.65 -10.82 -18.69
N LEU A 125 0.83 -10.39 -17.73
CA LEU A 125 0.80 -9.01 -17.22
C LEU A 125 1.84 -8.75 -16.13
N ARG A 126 2.48 -9.79 -15.62
CA ARG A 126 3.48 -9.71 -14.55
C ARG A 126 4.81 -9.06 -14.98
N THR A 127 5.13 -9.10 -16.28
CA THR A 127 6.45 -8.68 -16.81
C THR A 127 6.40 -7.35 -17.56
N VAL A 128 5.24 -6.71 -17.60
CA VAL A 128 4.96 -5.51 -18.40
C VAL A 128 4.62 -4.28 -17.57
N GLY A 129 4.55 -4.43 -16.24
CA GLY A 129 4.36 -3.35 -15.27
C GLY A 129 5.59 -3.15 -14.40
#